data_AF-V7DAU7-F1
#
_entry.id   AF-V7DAU7-F1
#
_cell.length_a   1.000
_cell.length_b   1.000
_cell.length_c   1.000
_cell.angle_alpha   90.00
_cell.angle_beta   90.00
_cell.angle_gamma   90.00
#
_symmetry.space_group_name_H-M   'P 1'
#
loop_
_entity.id
_entity.type
_entity.pdbx_description
1 polymer ?
#
loop_
_entity_poly.entity_id
_entity_poly.type
_entity_poly.pdbx_seq_one_letter_code
_entity_poly.pdbx_strand_id
1 'polypeptide(L)'
;MRTPNEQAAPKLMASSIELISDRDEKFSAVVTIMGSYGNESFRKAFKAQYPEDWATIERSYDLPGLNYGEVGRCVDGKWTLIAIEPSPAALLDAQYCDYLRNPPF
;
A
#
# COMPACT_ATOMS: atom_id res chain seq x y z
N MET A 1 40.27 -6.75 -1.29
CA MET A 1 39.32 -5.67 -0.96
C MET A 1 37.93 -6.26 -1.02
N ARG A 2 37.24 -6.43 0.12
CA ARG A 2 35.82 -6.77 0.15
C ARG A 2 35.06 -5.44 0.16
N THR A 3 34.17 -5.26 -0.79
CA THR A 3 33.25 -4.10 -0.84
C THR A 3 32.49 -3.98 0.49
N PRO A 4 32.13 -2.76 0.92
CA PRO A 4 31.31 -2.59 2.10
C PRO A 4 30.02 -3.37 1.86
N ASN A 5 29.67 -4.19 2.84
CA ASN A 5 28.33 -4.69 3.01
C ASN A 5 27.45 -3.43 3.11
N GLU A 6 26.84 -3.01 2.00
CA GLU A 6 25.67 -2.14 2.03
C GLU A 6 24.66 -2.92 2.85
N GLN A 7 24.69 -2.70 4.17
CA GLN A 7 23.54 -2.95 5.02
C GLN A 7 22.47 -2.06 4.43
N ALA A 8 21.72 -2.62 3.47
CA ALA A 8 20.54 -1.99 2.93
C ALA A 8 19.73 -1.56 4.14
N ALA A 9 19.61 -0.24 4.33
CA ALA A 9 18.80 0.30 5.41
C ALA A 9 17.44 -0.43 5.37
N PRO A 10 16.90 -0.87 6.51
CA PRO A 10 15.65 -1.61 6.52
C PRO A 10 14.61 -0.81 5.74
N LYS A 11 14.17 -1.36 4.60
CA LYS A 11 13.21 -0.67 3.73
C LYS A 11 11.92 -0.54 4.53
N LEU A 12 11.44 0.70 4.68
CA LEU A 12 10.19 0.97 5.36
C LEU A 12 9.04 0.40 4.53
N MET A 13 8.17 -0.43 5.11
CA MET A 13 7.03 -0.95 4.39
C MET A 13 6.03 0.17 4.12
N ALA A 14 5.56 0.27 2.87
CA ALA A 14 4.56 1.26 2.46
C ALA A 14 3.23 1.10 3.22
N SER A 15 2.95 -0.08 3.78
CA SER A 15 1.80 -0.31 4.66
C SER A 15 1.92 0.37 6.03
N SER A 16 3.13 0.64 6.50
CA SER A 16 3.42 1.11 7.85
C SER A 16 3.68 2.62 7.95
N ILE A 17 3.57 3.35 6.84
CA ILE A 17 3.74 4.81 6.86
C ILE A 17 2.47 5.49 7.33
N GLU A 18 2.61 6.41 8.28
CA GLU A 18 1.50 7.20 8.83
C GLU A 18 1.24 8.44 7.96
N LEU A 19 0.45 8.28 6.89
CA LEU A 19 0.07 9.37 5.99
C LEU A 19 -1.38 9.85 6.16
N ILE A 20 -2.26 8.96 6.61
CA ILE A 20 -3.70 9.20 6.72
C ILE A 20 -4.03 9.22 8.20
N SER A 21 -4.47 10.37 8.72
CA SER A 21 -4.98 10.46 10.09
C SER A 21 -6.21 9.59 10.25
N ASP A 22 -6.31 8.89 11.37
CA ASP A 22 -7.42 7.99 11.70
C ASP A 22 -7.67 6.94 10.59
N ARG A 23 -6.58 6.46 9.97
CA ARG A 23 -6.58 5.56 8.81
C ARG A 23 -7.57 4.42 8.97
N ASP A 24 -7.49 3.70 10.08
CA ASP A 24 -8.28 2.48 10.26
C ASP A 24 -9.77 2.78 10.42
N GLU A 25 -10.13 3.90 11.07
CA GLU A 25 -11.53 4.35 11.16
C GLU A 25 -12.07 4.72 9.78
N LYS A 26 -11.30 5.48 9.00
CA LYS A 26 -11.65 5.84 7.63
C LYS A 26 -11.78 4.62 6.72
N PHE A 27 -10.86 3.65 6.86
CA PHE A 27 -10.89 2.41 6.09
C PHE A 27 -12.12 1.56 6.47
N SER A 28 -12.45 1.48 7.75
CA SER A 28 -13.68 0.81 8.23
C SER A 28 -14.95 1.46 7.66
N ALA A 29 -15.01 2.80 7.65
CA ALA A 29 -16.12 3.52 7.04
C ALA A 29 -16.27 3.23 5.54
N VAL A 30 -15.15 3.19 4.80
CA VAL A 30 -15.13 2.84 3.37
C VAL A 30 -15.51 1.38 3.14
N VAL A 31 -15.05 0.46 3.97
CA VAL A 31 -15.43 -0.96 3.87
C VAL A 31 -16.92 -1.15 4.14
N THR A 32 -17.51 -0.36 5.03
CA THR A 32 -18.93 -0.43 5.36
C THR A 32 -19.82 0.05 4.20
N ILE A 33 -19.36 1.05 3.43
CA ILE A 33 -20.15 1.61 2.33
C ILE A 33 -19.90 0.93 0.97
N MET A 34 -18.78 0.22 0.81
CA MET A 34 -18.46 -0.43 -0.46
C MET A 34 -19.30 -1.70 -0.63
N GLY A 35 -20.12 -1.75 -1.67
CA GLY A 35 -21.00 -2.90 -1.95
C GLY A 35 -20.28 -4.18 -2.43
N SER A 36 -18.95 -4.17 -2.56
CA SER A 36 -18.16 -5.31 -3.01
C SER A 36 -16.73 -5.22 -2.50
N TYR A 37 -16.23 -6.29 -1.88
CA TYR A 37 -14.85 -6.41 -1.41
C TYR A 37 -13.86 -6.48 -2.59
N GLY A 38 -12.86 -5.59 -2.57
CA GLY A 38 -11.76 -5.60 -3.54
C GLY A 38 -11.03 -4.25 -3.60
N ASN A 39 -9.73 -4.29 -3.94
CA ASN A 39 -8.89 -3.09 -3.97
C ASN A 39 -9.45 -2.00 -4.91
N GLU A 40 -9.98 -2.36 -6.07
CA GLU A 40 -10.51 -1.36 -7.00
C GLU A 40 -11.75 -0.64 -6.44
N SER A 41 -12.69 -1.39 -5.88
CA SER A 41 -13.90 -0.86 -5.24
C SER A 41 -13.54 0.02 -4.05
N PHE A 42 -12.60 -0.45 -3.22
CA PHE A 42 -12.08 0.32 -2.08
C PHE A 42 -11.46 1.64 -2.54
N ARG A 43 -10.55 1.61 -3.52
CA ARG A 43 -9.91 2.83 -4.06
C ARG A 43 -10.94 3.84 -4.57
N LYS A 44 -11.96 3.39 -5.31
CA LYS A 44 -13.03 4.26 -5.82
C LYS A 44 -13.81 4.92 -4.67
N ALA A 45 -14.22 4.13 -3.69
CA ALA A 45 -14.97 4.62 -2.53
C ALA A 45 -14.12 5.55 -1.65
N PHE A 46 -12.86 5.20 -1.39
CA PHE A 46 -11.92 6.02 -0.62
C PHE A 46 -11.69 7.38 -1.29
N LYS A 47 -11.42 7.41 -2.59
CA LYS A 47 -11.23 8.67 -3.35
C LYS A 47 -12.46 9.58 -3.28
N ALA A 48 -13.66 8.98 -3.28
CA ALA A 48 -14.90 9.74 -3.22
C ALA A 48 -15.17 10.32 -1.83
N GLN A 49 -14.86 9.59 -0.77
CA GLN A 49 -15.10 10.03 0.62
C GLN A 49 -14.00 10.93 1.18
N TYR A 50 -12.74 10.65 0.84
CA TYR A 50 -11.57 11.29 1.43
C TYR A 50 -10.64 11.84 0.34
N PRO A 51 -11.10 12.83 -0.47
CA PRO A 51 -10.30 13.38 -1.57
C PRO A 51 -9.03 14.07 -1.09
N GLU A 52 -9.02 14.66 0.11
CA GLU A 52 -7.84 15.31 0.69
C GLU A 52 -6.76 14.29 1.09
N ASP A 53 -7.16 13.18 1.72
CA ASP A 53 -6.25 12.07 2.05
C ASP A 53 -5.72 11.42 0.75
N TRP A 54 -6.56 11.28 -0.28
CA TRP A 54 -6.11 10.83 -1.59
C TRP A 54 -5.04 11.76 -2.19
N ALA A 55 -5.24 13.07 -2.12
CA ALA A 55 -4.24 14.05 -2.58
C ALA A 55 -2.93 13.99 -1.78
N THR A 56 -2.98 13.60 -0.50
CA THR A 56 -1.78 13.33 0.30
C THR A 56 -1.04 12.09 -0.17
N ILE A 57 -1.76 11.00 -0.49
CA ILE A 57 -1.19 9.79 -1.08
C ILE A 57 -0.52 10.10 -2.43
N GLU A 58 -1.18 10.87 -3.30
CA GLU A 58 -0.64 11.26 -4.61
C GLU A 58 0.66 12.06 -4.50
N ARG A 59 0.86 12.79 -3.40
CA ARG A 59 2.10 13.55 -3.13
C ARG A 59 3.19 12.74 -2.44
N SER A 60 2.87 11.55 -1.91
CA SER A 60 3.75 10.81 -0.98
C SER A 60 4.08 9.38 -1.43
N TYR A 61 3.56 8.91 -2.55
CA TYR A 61 3.76 7.53 -3.01
C TYR A 61 5.18 7.22 -3.50
N ASP A 62 6.02 8.20 -3.78
CA ASP A 62 7.39 7.96 -4.27
C ASP A 62 8.45 8.30 -3.20
N LEU A 63 8.05 8.40 -1.93
CA LEU A 63 8.97 8.67 -0.84
C LEU A 63 10.14 7.66 -0.85
N PRO A 64 11.40 8.15 -0.81
CA PRO A 64 12.57 7.29 -0.88
C PRO A 64 12.57 6.23 0.21
N GLY A 65 12.89 4.98 -0.16
CA GLY A 65 13.04 3.88 0.79
C GLY A 65 11.76 3.10 1.11
N LEU A 66 10.62 3.47 0.51
CA LEU A 66 9.38 2.70 0.63
C LEU A 66 9.44 1.36 -0.14
N ASN A 67 8.97 0.30 0.51
CA ASN A 67 8.76 -1.02 -0.09
C ASN A 67 7.26 -1.33 -0.19
N TYR A 68 6.78 -1.54 -1.41
CA TYR A 68 5.38 -1.81 -1.73
C TYR A 68 5.00 -3.29 -1.64
N GLY A 69 5.98 -4.16 -1.33
CA GLY A 69 5.84 -5.60 -1.37
C GLY A 69 6.08 -6.18 -2.76
N GLU A 70 5.70 -7.45 -2.91
CA GLU A 70 5.95 -8.23 -4.11
C GLU A 70 4.66 -8.95 -4.54
N VAL A 71 4.50 -9.13 -5.84
CA VAL A 71 3.42 -9.93 -6.42
C VAL A 71 4.00 -11.13 -7.15
N GLY A 72 3.42 -12.30 -6.90
CA GLY A 72 3.74 -13.52 -7.63
C GLY A 72 3.21 -13.44 -9.05
N ARG A 73 4.07 -13.62 -10.05
CA ARG A 73 3.69 -13.80 -11.45
C ARG A 73 4.36 -15.02 -12.05
N CYS A 74 3.67 -15.70 -12.95
CA CYS A 74 4.28 -16.73 -13.78
C CYS A 74 5.01 -16.04 -14.93
N VAL A 75 6.34 -16.06 -14.89
CA VAL A 75 7.23 -15.53 -15.93
C VAL A 75 7.95 -16.71 -16.54
N ASP A 76 7.80 -16.91 -17.84
CA ASP A 76 8.42 -18.03 -18.57
C ASP A 76 8.17 -19.41 -17.95
N GLY A 77 6.93 -19.65 -17.49
CA GLY A 77 6.53 -20.91 -16.87
C GLY A 77 7.05 -21.12 -15.44
N LYS A 78 7.68 -20.10 -14.83
CA LYS A 78 8.18 -20.14 -13.45
C LYS A 78 7.48 -19.11 -12.58
N TRP A 79 7.09 -19.51 -11.38
CA TRP A 79 6.63 -18.59 -10.34
C TRP A 79 7.78 -17.69 -9.90
N THR A 80 7.60 -16.39 -10.07
CA THR A 80 8.56 -15.35 -9.73
C THR A 80 7.89 -14.28 -8.89
N LEU A 81 8.55 -13.83 -7.82
CA LEU A 81 8.13 -12.66 -7.04
C LEU A 81 8.70 -11.41 -7.70
N ILE A 82 7.83 -10.45 -8.02
CA ILE A 82 8.21 -9.20 -8.66
C ILE A 82 7.83 -8.05 -7.72
N ALA A 83 8.76 -7.14 -7.49
CA ALA A 83 8.50 -5.93 -6.71
C ALA A 83 7.35 -5.12 -7.32
N ILE A 84 6.44 -4.66 -6.47
CA ILE A 84 5.35 -3.78 -6.88
C ILE A 84 5.93 -2.38 -7.15
N GLU A 85 5.63 -1.83 -8.33
CA GLU A 85 6.08 -0.48 -8.68
C GLU A 85 5.36 0.58 -7.81
N PRO A 86 6.08 1.61 -7.33
CA PRO A 86 5.47 2.71 -6.59
C PRO A 86 4.38 3.40 -7.41
N SER A 87 3.20 3.54 -6.82
CA SER A 87 2.11 4.36 -7.35
C SER A 87 1.17 4.76 -6.22
N PRO A 88 0.35 5.83 -6.39
CA PRO A 88 -0.67 6.18 -5.41
C PRO A 88 -1.63 5.01 -5.12
N ALA A 89 -1.96 4.23 -6.15
CA ALA A 89 -2.78 3.03 -6.00
C ALA A 89 -2.06 1.94 -5.19
N ALA A 90 -0.77 1.68 -5.47
CA ALA A 90 0.01 0.70 -4.72
C ALA A 90 0.16 1.08 -3.24
N LEU A 91 0.31 2.38 -2.92
CA LEU A 91 0.39 2.86 -1.55
C LEU A 91 -0.90 2.65 -0.77
N LEU A 92 -2.03 3.02 -1.38
CA LEU A 92 -3.33 2.80 -0.77
C LEU A 92 -3.64 1.30 -0.63
N ASP A 93 -3.33 0.50 -1.66
CA ASP A 93 -3.53 -0.96 -1.63
C ASP A 93 -2.67 -1.63 -0.56
N ALA A 94 -1.41 -1.22 -0.38
CA ALA A 94 -0.52 -1.75 0.64
C ALA A 94 -1.06 -1.50 2.06
N GLN A 95 -1.51 -0.26 2.33
CA GLN A 95 -2.13 0.09 3.61
C GLN A 95 -3.46 -0.63 3.82
N TYR A 96 -4.30 -0.76 2.78
CA TYR A 96 -5.58 -1.45 2.88
C TYR A 96 -5.40 -2.96 3.13
N CYS A 97 -4.44 -3.57 2.45
CA CYS A 97 -4.08 -4.97 2.67
C CYS A 97 -3.55 -5.22 4.09
N ASP A 98 -2.82 -4.28 4.67
CA ASP A 98 -2.39 -4.34 6.07
C ASP A 98 -3.56 -4.24 7.04
N TYR A 99 -4.46 -3.26 6.83
CA TYR A 99 -5.71 -3.14 7.58
C TYR A 99 -6.55 -4.42 7.53
N LEU A 100 -6.68 -5.07 6.38
CA LEU A 100 -7.44 -6.32 6.26
C LEU A 100 -6.77 -7.51 6.98
N ARG A 101 -5.44 -7.51 7.11
CA ARG A 101 -4.69 -8.58 7.79
C ARG A 101 -4.67 -8.38 9.30
N ASN A 102 -4.62 -7.13 9.74
CA ASN A 102 -4.56 -6.73 11.13
C ASN A 102 -5.66 -5.71 11.44
N PRO A 103 -6.94 -6.09 11.32
CA PRO A 103 -8.00 -5.14 11.59
C PRO A 103 -8.03 -4.82 13.10
N PRO A 104 -8.34 -3.57 13.51
CA PRO A 104 -8.25 -3.11 14.90
C PRO A 104 -9.41 -3.60 15.80
N PHE A 105 -9.78 -4.87 15.70
CA PHE A 105 -10.86 -5.50 16.49
C PHE A 105 -10.31 -6.21 17.72
#